data_AF-A0A962EK56-F1
#
_entry.id   AF-A0A962EK56-F1
#
_cell.length_a   1.000
_cell.length_b   1.000
_cell.length_c   1.000
_cell.angle_alpha   90.00
_cell.angle_beta   90.00
_cell.angle_gamma   90.00
#
_symmetry.space_group_name_H-M   'P 1'
#
loop_
_entity.id
_entity.type
_entity.pdbx_description
1 polymer ?
#
loop_
_entity_poly.entity_id
_entity_poly.type
_entity_poly.pdbx_seq_one_letter_code
_entity_poly.pdbx_strand_id
1 'polypeptide(L)'
;MNWDGLDIGILGPAFLAGLLVLSTHVPLGQQVLARGIIFIDLALAQVAAMGVIGAQYFGIDEHGYGVQAAAALAALAGAGLLTWTE
;
A
#
# COMPACT_ATOMS: atom_id res chain seq x y z
N MET A 1 -5.58 12.08 37.46
CA MET A 1 -5.51 11.49 36.10
C MET A 1 -6.94 11.44 35.57
N ASN A 2 -7.17 11.92 34.36
CA ASN A 2 -8.48 11.84 33.71
C ASN A 2 -8.65 10.44 33.13
N TRP A 3 -9.43 9.59 33.79
CA TRP A 3 -9.60 8.18 33.40
C TRP A 3 -10.55 8.01 32.20
N ASP A 4 -11.30 9.06 31.85
CA ASP A 4 -12.23 9.07 30.69
C ASP A 4 -11.52 8.93 29.34
N GLY A 5 -10.21 9.22 29.28
CA GLY A 5 -9.41 9.02 28.07
C GLY A 5 -9.04 7.55 27.79
N LEU A 6 -9.33 6.63 28.72
CA LEU A 6 -9.06 5.19 28.59
C LEU A 6 -10.31 4.40 28.17
N ASP A 7 -11.12 4.96 27.29
CA ASP A 7 -12.26 4.24 26.73
C ASP A 7 -11.78 3.06 25.86
N ILE A 8 -12.06 1.85 26.34
CA ILE A 8 -11.71 0.60 25.67
C ILE A 8 -12.36 0.48 24.28
N GLY A 9 -13.52 1.12 24.06
CA GLY A 9 -14.23 1.13 22.79
C GLY A 9 -13.49 1.90 21.70
N ILE A 10 -12.65 2.86 22.08
CA ILE A 10 -11.82 3.65 21.17
C ILE A 10 -10.41 3.06 21.09
N LEU A 11 -9.81 2.77 22.25
CA LEU A 11 -8.43 2.30 22.33
C LEU A 11 -8.27 0.85 21.84
N GLY A 12 -9.24 -0.02 22.10
CA GLY A 12 -9.20 -1.43 21.72
C GLY A 12 -9.03 -1.63 20.21
N PRO A 13 -9.92 -1.07 19.36
CA PRO A 13 -9.80 -1.18 17.91
C PRO A 13 -8.52 -0.53 17.36
N ALA A 14 -8.13 0.63 17.88
CA ALA A 14 -6.90 1.31 17.47
C ALA A 14 -5.66 0.48 17.81
N PHE A 15 -5.62 -0.13 18.99
CA PHE A 15 -4.54 -1.02 19.41
C PHE A 15 -4.48 -2.28 18.54
N LEU A 16 -5.62 -2.90 18.23
CA LEU A 16 -5.68 -4.06 17.33
C LEU A 16 -5.21 -3.71 15.91
N ALA A 17 -5.64 -2.57 15.37
CA ALA A 17 -5.14 -2.10 14.07
C ALA A 17 -3.61 -1.89 14.11
N GLY A 18 -3.09 -1.28 15.18
CA GLY A 18 -1.65 -1.14 15.39
C GLY A 18 -0.92 -2.48 15.44
N LEU A 19 -1.45 -3.48 16.17
CA LEU A 19 -0.87 -4.83 16.23
C LEU A 19 -0.89 -5.53 14.85
N LEU A 20 -1.97 -5.37 14.09
CA LEU A 20 -2.06 -5.93 12.73
C LEU A 20 -1.03 -5.27 11.79
N VAL A 21 -0.89 -3.95 11.85
CA VAL A 21 0.12 -3.22 11.06
C VAL A 21 1.53 -3.65 11.47
N LEU A 22 1.82 -3.70 12.77
CA LEU A 22 3.15 -4.12 13.26
C LEU A 22 3.47 -5.56 12.86
N SER A 23 2.52 -6.48 12.96
CA SER A 23 2.74 -7.89 12.63
C SER A 23 2.94 -8.14 11.13
N THR A 24 2.51 -7.23 10.26
CA THR A 24 2.61 -7.37 8.81
C THR A 24 3.73 -6.51 8.22
N HIS A 25 3.79 -5.21 8.54
CA HIS A 25 4.68 -4.26 7.89
C HIS A 25 6.12 -4.37 8.39
N VAL A 26 6.35 -4.73 9.67
CA VAL A 26 7.72 -4.87 10.20
C VAL A 26 8.44 -6.09 9.60
N PRO A 27 7.85 -7.31 9.58
CA PRO A 27 8.52 -8.46 8.97
C PRO A 27 8.73 -8.30 7.46
N LEU A 28 7.76 -7.72 6.74
CA LEU A 28 7.89 -7.44 5.31
C LEU A 28 8.99 -6.41 5.06
N GLY A 29 9.06 -5.33 5.86
CA GLY A 29 10.12 -4.34 5.76
C GLY A 29 11.52 -4.93 6.01
N GLN A 30 11.66 -5.88 6.92
CA GLN A 30 12.93 -6.60 7.14
C GLN A 30 13.37 -7.40 5.90
N GLN A 31 12.43 -8.04 5.19
CA GLN A 31 12.74 -8.76 3.95
C GLN A 31 13.21 -7.81 2.84
N VAL A 32 12.58 -6.64 2.73
CA VAL A 32 12.95 -5.58 1.78
C VAL A 32 14.36 -5.06 2.07
N LEU A 33 14.69 -4.80 3.34
CA LEU A 33 16.03 -4.42 3.77
C LEU A 33 17.08 -5.50 3.47
N ALA A 34 16.75 -6.78 3.66
CA ALA A 34 17.65 -7.89 3.40
C ALA A 34 18.02 -8.03 1.91
N ARG A 35 17.13 -7.59 1.01
CA ARG A 35 17.38 -7.58 -0.45
C ARG A 35 18.10 -6.33 -0.94
N GLY A 36 18.34 -5.34 -0.06
CA GLY A 36 18.98 -4.08 -0.43
C GLY A 36 18.13 -3.14 -1.29
N ILE A 37 16.87 -3.48 -1.53
CA ILE A 37 15.92 -2.68 -2.31
C ILE A 37 15.23 -1.75 -1.32
N ILE A 38 15.62 -0.50 -1.22
CA ILE A 38 15.00 0.44 -0.28
C ILE A 38 13.82 1.14 -0.98
N PHE A 39 12.67 1.23 -0.30
CA PHE A 39 11.46 1.94 -0.76
C PHE A 39 10.70 1.33 -1.94
N ILE A 40 10.75 0.01 -2.10
CA ILE A 40 9.91 -0.70 -3.09
C ILE A 40 8.42 -0.35 -2.94
N ASP A 41 7.93 -0.19 -1.71
CA ASP A 41 6.54 0.16 -1.41
C ASP A 41 6.13 1.50 -2.03
N LEU A 42 7.00 2.52 -1.92
CA LEU A 42 6.74 3.84 -2.49
C LEU A 42 6.85 3.81 -4.03
N ALA A 43 7.85 3.11 -4.57
CA ALA A 43 8.01 2.97 -6.01
C ALA A 43 6.80 2.27 -6.64
N LEU A 44 6.31 1.19 -6.03
CA LEU A 44 5.13 0.47 -6.53
C LEU A 44 3.86 1.31 -6.46
N ALA A 45 3.68 2.08 -5.38
CA ALA A 45 2.58 3.03 -5.25
C ALA A 45 2.60 4.10 -6.35
N GLN A 46 3.79 4.58 -6.73
CA GLN A 46 3.96 5.53 -7.83
C GLN A 46 3.65 4.91 -9.19
N VAL A 47 4.04 3.66 -9.43
CA VAL A 47 3.64 2.93 -10.65
C VAL A 47 2.13 2.76 -10.71
N ALA A 48 1.47 2.43 -9.59
CA ALA A 48 0.02 2.36 -9.51
C ALA A 48 -0.64 3.71 -9.83
N ALA A 49 -0.11 4.82 -9.27
CA ALA A 49 -0.57 6.17 -9.56
C ALA A 49 -0.38 6.56 -11.04
N MET A 50 0.72 6.12 -11.67
CA MET A 50 0.92 6.30 -13.11
C MET A 50 -0.17 5.57 -13.92
N GLY A 51 -0.60 4.38 -13.49
CA GLY A 51 -1.75 3.67 -14.06
C GLY A 51 -3.07 4.44 -13.94
N VAL A 52 -3.32 5.09 -12.80
CA VAL A 52 -4.48 5.98 -12.60
C VAL A 52 -4.45 7.15 -13.58
N ILE A 53 -3.32 7.85 -13.67
CA ILE A 53 -3.15 8.99 -14.59
C ILE A 53 -3.34 8.55 -16.05
N GLY A 54 -2.81 7.37 -16.42
CA GLY A 54 -3.01 6.78 -17.73
C GLY A 54 -4.48 6.50 -18.03
N ALA A 55 -5.21 5.89 -17.08
CA ALA A 55 -6.64 5.64 -17.22
C ALA A 55 -7.46 6.92 -17.42
N GLN A 56 -7.15 7.98 -16.64
CA GLN A 56 -7.76 9.29 -16.78
C GLN A 56 -7.46 9.92 -18.14
N TYR A 57 -6.23 9.78 -18.64
CA TYR A 57 -5.84 10.25 -19.97
C TYR A 57 -6.66 9.59 -21.09
N PHE A 58 -7.01 8.30 -20.93
CA PHE A 58 -7.88 7.57 -21.87
C PHE A 58 -9.37 7.79 -21.63
N GLY A 59 -9.76 8.69 -20.72
CA GLY A 59 -11.16 9.04 -20.45
C GLY A 59 -11.93 8.00 -19.64
N ILE A 60 -11.23 7.13 -18.90
CA ILE A 60 -11.87 6.20 -17.97
C ILE A 60 -12.38 6.99 -16.76
N ASP A 61 -13.62 6.69 -16.33
CA ASP A 61 -14.26 7.32 -15.17
C ASP A 61 -13.40 7.19 -13.90
N GLU A 62 -13.12 8.33 -13.25
CA GLU A 62 -12.30 8.47 -12.06
C GLU A 62 -12.82 7.68 -10.85
N HIS A 63 -14.15 7.51 -10.76
CA HIS A 63 -14.79 6.77 -9.67
C HIS A 63 -15.21 5.35 -10.09
N GLY A 64 -14.90 4.97 -11.33
CA GLY A 64 -15.19 3.65 -11.87
C GLY A 64 -14.17 2.59 -11.46
N TYR A 65 -14.62 1.33 -11.48
CA TYR A 65 -13.75 0.16 -11.30
C TYR A 65 -12.60 0.10 -12.34
N GLY A 66 -12.74 0.78 -13.48
CA GLY A 66 -11.71 0.85 -14.53
C GLY A 66 -10.40 1.50 -14.06
N VAL A 67 -10.48 2.58 -13.28
CA VAL A 67 -9.28 3.25 -12.73
C VAL A 67 -8.59 2.38 -11.68
N GLN A 68 -9.36 1.67 -10.85
CA GLN A 68 -8.81 0.71 -9.88
C GLN A 68 -8.10 -0.45 -10.58
N ALA A 69 -8.72 -1.00 -11.63
CA ALA A 69 -8.10 -2.05 -12.44
C ALA A 69 -6.81 -1.56 -13.11
N ALA A 70 -6.78 -0.33 -13.64
CA ALA A 70 -5.59 0.25 -14.24
C ALA A 70 -4.46 0.44 -13.21
N ALA A 71 -4.78 0.95 -12.02
CA ALA A 71 -3.83 1.10 -10.92
C ALA A 71 -3.23 -0.27 -10.50
N ALA A 72 -4.10 -1.27 -10.33
CA ALA A 72 -3.69 -2.62 -9.94
C ALA A 72 -2.83 -3.28 -11.02
N LEU A 73 -3.22 -3.20 -12.29
CA LEU A 73 -2.46 -3.75 -13.40
C LEU A 73 -1.10 -3.07 -13.55
N ALA A 74 -1.04 -1.75 -13.41
CA ALA A 74 0.24 -1.02 -13.44
C ALA A 74 1.15 -1.47 -12.29
N ALA A 75 0.64 -1.53 -11.05
CA ALA A 75 1.40 -1.97 -9.88
C ALA A 75 1.92 -3.41 -10.03
N LEU A 76 1.07 -4.33 -10.49
CA LEU A 76 1.42 -5.73 -10.72
C LEU A 76 2.44 -5.89 -11.86
N ALA A 77 2.28 -5.14 -12.95
CA ALA A 77 3.25 -5.12 -14.04
C ALA A 77 4.60 -4.57 -13.56
N GLY A 78 4.61 -3.49 -12.77
CA GLY A 78 5.82 -2.95 -12.15
C GLY A 78 6.52 -3.95 -11.22
N ALA A 79 5.76 -4.63 -10.37
CA ALA A 79 6.29 -5.69 -9.50
C ALA A 79 6.84 -6.87 -10.30
N GLY A 80 6.14 -7.30 -11.35
CA GLY A 80 6.56 -8.38 -12.24
C GLY A 80 7.85 -8.05 -12.99
N LEU A 81 7.97 -6.81 -13.51
CA LEU A 81 9.19 -6.33 -14.17
C LEU A 81 10.36 -6.33 -13.19
N LEU A 82 10.18 -5.80 -11.98
CA LEU A 82 11.23 -5.79 -10.97
C LEU A 82 11.70 -7.21 -10.63
N THR A 83 10.76 -8.13 -10.42
CA THR A 83 11.05 -9.54 -10.15
C THR A 83 11.77 -10.23 -11.31
N TRP A 84 11.59 -9.77 -12.55
CA TRP A 84 12.29 -10.31 -13.72
C TRP A 84 13.71 -9.76 -13.87
N THR A 85 13.96 -8.54 -13.39
CA THR A 85 15.27 -7.87 -13.48
C THR A 85 16.19 -8.11 -12.28
N GLU A 86 15.65 -8.60 -11.17
CA GLU A 86 16.37 -9.03 -9.97
C GLU A 86 16.77 -10.52 -10.05
#